data_AF-A0A2X1AL22-F1
#
_entry.id   AF-A0A2X1AL22-F1
#
_cell.length_a   1.000
_cell.length_b   1.000
_cell.length_c   1.000
_cell.angle_alpha   90.00
_cell.angle_beta   90.00
_cell.angle_gamma   90.00
#
_symmetry.space_group_name_H-M   'P 1'
#
loop_
_entity.id
_entity.type
_entity.pdbx_description
1 polymer ?
#
loop_
_entity_poly.entity_id
_entity_poly.type
_entity_poly.pdbx_seq_one_letter_code
_entity_poly.pdbx_strand_id
1 'polypeptide(L)'
;MKNKYMCTIKINLEGGDIQFDVSNDEQLFSFRSGLAFIAIPQFFSTLTSFYQGNTNEVKIDCHGNYDYYIFSSDGEYILIEHKSHYPIERIFNYQFSLKGYMEAIDQGFKKYLEQLENEGIFPLENHAFADPLGEDVLNAFYNFSSLLKA
;
A
#
# COMPACT_ATOMS: atom_id res chain seq x y z
N MET A 1 -24.98 -3.59 -4.63
CA MET A 1 -24.44 -3.06 -3.36
C MET A 1 -23.03 -2.57 -3.63
N LYS A 2 -22.67 -1.34 -3.25
CA LYS A 2 -21.27 -0.90 -3.32
C LYS A 2 -20.54 -1.63 -2.21
N ASN A 3 -19.69 -2.60 -2.54
CA ASN A 3 -18.76 -3.19 -1.57
C ASN A 3 -18.03 -2.02 -0.90
N LYS A 4 -18.19 -1.86 0.42
CA LYS A 4 -17.62 -0.72 1.12
C LYS A 4 -16.15 -1.03 1.41
N TYR A 5 -15.29 -0.64 0.47
CA TYR A 5 -13.86 -0.74 0.71
C TYR A 5 -13.42 0.31 1.73
N MET A 6 -12.54 -0.10 2.64
CA MET A 6 -11.92 0.78 3.63
C MET A 6 -10.42 0.51 3.67
N CYS A 7 -9.65 1.57 3.90
CA CYS A 7 -8.22 1.44 4.18
C CYS A 7 -7.84 2.26 5.42
N THR A 8 -7.01 1.68 6.28
CA THR A 8 -6.31 2.39 7.35
C THR A 8 -4.82 2.21 7.21
N ILE A 9 -4.07 3.27 7.48
CA ILE A 9 -2.62 3.33 7.26
C ILE A 9 -1.93 3.67 8.56
N LYS A 10 -0.84 2.96 8.83
CA LYS A 10 0.07 3.21 9.94
C LYS A 10 1.49 3.18 9.40
N ILE A 11 2.25 4.23 9.67
CA ILE A 11 3.66 4.32 9.34
C ILE A 11 4.39 4.73 10.61
N ASN A 12 5.37 3.94 11.02
CA ASN A 12 6.28 4.29 12.09
C ASN A 12 7.36 5.23 11.51
N LEU A 13 7.23 6.53 11.73
CA LEU A 13 8.14 7.53 11.15
C LEU A 13 9.58 7.40 11.65
N GLU A 14 9.80 6.82 12.85
CA GLU A 14 11.15 6.60 13.40
C GLU A 14 11.75 5.26 12.95
N GLY A 15 10.94 4.21 12.88
CA GLY A 15 11.38 2.84 12.59
C GLY A 15 11.29 2.41 11.13
N GLY A 16 10.51 3.13 10.31
CA GLY A 16 10.28 2.78 8.91
C GLY A 16 9.27 1.65 8.68
N ASP A 17 8.69 1.05 9.73
CA ASP A 17 7.64 0.05 9.57
C ASP A 17 6.36 0.64 8.98
N ILE A 18 5.68 -0.11 8.12
CA ILE A 18 4.40 0.26 7.52
C ILE A 18 3.38 -0.85 7.67
N GLN A 19 2.12 -0.43 7.73
CA GLN A 19 0.98 -1.31 7.61
C GLN A 19 -0.16 -0.60 6.88
N PHE A 20 -0.58 -1.17 5.75
CA PHE A 20 -1.81 -0.80 5.06
C PHE A 20 -2.83 -1.92 5.27
N ASP A 21 -3.89 -1.61 5.98
CA ASP A 21 -5.02 -2.52 6.20
C ASP A 21 -6.11 -2.15 5.21
N VAL A 22 -6.41 -3.04 4.27
CA VAL A 22 -7.47 -2.88 3.28
C VAL A 22 -8.53 -3.93 3.50
N SER A 23 -9.78 -3.50 3.66
CA SER A 23 -10.91 -4.41 3.87
C SER A 23 -12.06 -4.12 2.93
N ASN A 24 -12.87 -5.16 2.72
CA ASN A 24 -14.23 -5.09 2.20
C ASN A 24 -15.15 -5.86 3.16
N ASP A 25 -16.36 -6.20 2.72
CA ASP A 25 -17.33 -6.93 3.55
C ASP A 25 -16.94 -8.40 3.81
N GLU A 26 -15.96 -8.94 3.08
CA GLU A 26 -15.61 -10.37 3.08
C GLU A 26 -14.27 -10.66 3.74
N GLN A 27 -13.29 -9.76 3.61
CA GLN A 27 -11.92 -10.01 4.03
C GLN A 27 -11.19 -8.73 4.44
N LEU A 28 -10.14 -8.93 5.23
CA LEU A 28 -9.17 -7.91 5.64
C LEU A 28 -7.78 -8.39 5.22
N PHE A 29 -7.13 -7.61 4.37
CA PHE A 29 -5.74 -7.80 3.98
C PHE A 29 -4.87 -6.75 4.69
N SER A 30 -3.73 -7.17 5.22
CA SER A 30 -2.71 -6.30 5.79
C SER A 30 -1.42 -6.41 4.99
N PHE A 31 -1.10 -5.39 4.21
CA PHE A 31 0.24 -5.22 3.65
C PHE A 31 1.15 -4.65 4.74
N ARG A 32 2.28 -5.29 5.01
CA ARG A 32 3.24 -4.89 6.04
C ARG A 32 4.65 -4.93 5.47
N SER A 33 5.45 -3.94 5.81
CA SER A 33 6.86 -3.94 5.42
C SER A 33 7.69 -3.16 6.45
N GLY A 34 8.97 -3.52 6.61
CA GLY A 34 9.87 -2.86 7.56
C GLY A 34 10.62 -1.64 7.01
N LEU A 35 10.53 -1.38 5.69
CA LEU A 35 11.19 -0.23 5.05
C LEU A 35 10.19 0.58 4.21
N ALA A 36 9.48 1.50 4.86
CA ALA A 36 8.47 2.38 4.27
C ALA A 36 8.92 3.07 2.99
N PHE A 37 10.10 3.70 3.06
CA PHE A 37 10.67 4.51 1.98
C PHE A 37 11.00 3.69 0.72
N ILE A 38 11.07 2.36 0.82
CA ILE A 38 11.23 1.43 -0.32
C ILE A 38 9.89 0.80 -0.69
N ALA A 39 9.17 0.29 0.30
CA ALA A 39 7.98 -0.53 0.09
C ALA A 39 6.78 0.29 -0.37
N ILE A 40 6.58 1.51 0.15
CA ILE A 40 5.45 2.36 -0.27
C ILE A 40 5.58 2.77 -1.75
N PRO A 41 6.73 3.32 -2.22
CA PRO A 41 6.87 3.65 -3.64
C PRO A 41 6.69 2.44 -4.56
N GLN A 42 7.27 1.29 -4.20
CA GLN A 42 7.12 0.06 -4.96
C GLN A 42 5.65 -0.40 -5.00
N PHE A 43 4.94 -0.31 -3.88
CA PHE A 43 3.52 -0.64 -3.79
C PHE A 43 2.66 0.25 -4.70
N PHE A 44 2.84 1.58 -4.65
CA PHE A 44 2.10 2.51 -5.52
C PHE A 44 2.44 2.34 -7.01
N SER A 45 3.71 2.11 -7.33
CA SER A 45 4.17 1.83 -8.69
C SER A 45 3.55 0.53 -9.24
N THR A 46 3.44 -0.49 -8.39
CA THR A 46 2.80 -1.77 -8.72
C THR A 46 1.33 -1.57 -9.07
N LEU A 47 0.57 -0.87 -8.20
CA LEU A 47 -0.85 -0.59 -8.47
C LEU A 47 -1.07 0.26 -9.73
N THR A 48 -0.21 1.26 -9.93
CA THR A 48 -0.21 2.08 -11.16
C THR A 48 0.00 1.22 -12.40
N SER A 49 0.98 0.32 -12.35
CA SER A 49 1.31 -0.55 -13.49
C SER A 49 0.19 -1.54 -13.82
N PHE A 50 -0.50 -2.08 -12.81
CA PHE A 50 -1.70 -2.90 -13.02
C PHE A 50 -2.84 -2.11 -13.65
N TYR A 51 -3.12 -0.92 -13.15
CA TYR A 51 -4.21 -0.09 -13.67
C TYR A 51 -4.00 0.31 -15.14
N GLN A 52 -2.75 0.55 -15.52
CA GLN A 52 -2.37 0.88 -16.90
C GLN A 52 -2.20 -0.35 -17.81
N GLY A 53 -2.25 -1.57 -17.27
CA GLY A 53 -2.03 -2.80 -18.02
C GLY A 53 -0.56 -3.03 -18.43
N ASN A 54 0.40 -2.39 -17.77
CA ASN A 54 1.82 -2.49 -18.07
C ASN A 54 2.47 -3.77 -17.51
N THR A 55 1.88 -4.34 -16.47
CA THR A 55 2.27 -5.62 -15.87
C THR A 55 1.03 -6.32 -15.34
N ASN A 56 1.13 -7.62 -15.10
CA ASN A 56 0.07 -8.46 -14.55
C ASN A 56 0.48 -9.20 -13.26
N GLU A 57 1.76 -9.21 -12.90
CA GLU A 57 2.26 -9.82 -11.67
C GLU A 57 3.50 -9.08 -11.15
N VAL A 58 3.57 -8.87 -9.83
CA VAL A 58 4.72 -8.29 -9.15
C VAL A 58 4.87 -8.93 -7.76
N LYS A 59 6.11 -9.30 -7.43
CA LYS A 59 6.48 -9.70 -6.06
C LYS A 59 7.01 -8.48 -5.28
N ILE A 60 6.53 -8.29 -4.06
CA ILE A 60 6.99 -7.25 -3.12
C ILE A 60 7.44 -7.92 -1.83
N ASP A 61 8.68 -7.66 -1.42
CA ASP A 61 9.25 -8.18 -0.17
C ASP A 61 8.81 -7.31 1.03
N CYS A 62 8.65 -7.93 2.19
CA CYS A 62 8.26 -7.24 3.42
C CYS A 62 9.42 -6.50 4.11
N HIS A 63 10.65 -6.54 3.58
CA HIS A 63 11.81 -5.77 4.07
C HIS A 63 11.95 -5.69 5.61
N GLY A 64 11.92 -6.83 6.29
CA GLY A 64 11.92 -6.88 7.77
C GLY A 64 11.74 -8.31 8.30
N ASN A 65 11.21 -9.19 7.45
CA ASN A 65 11.22 -10.64 7.61
C ASN A 65 11.41 -11.31 6.24
N TYR A 66 11.28 -12.64 6.19
CA TYR A 66 11.33 -13.42 4.94
C TYR A 66 10.00 -13.44 4.18
N ASP A 67 8.96 -12.76 4.67
CA ASP A 67 7.64 -12.73 4.05
C ASP A 67 7.67 -11.89 2.77
N TYR A 68 6.79 -12.25 1.86
CA TYR A 68 6.56 -11.47 0.65
C TYR A 68 5.11 -11.61 0.19
N TYR A 69 4.74 -10.68 -0.68
CA TYR A 69 3.45 -10.65 -1.34
C TYR A 69 3.67 -10.87 -2.84
N ILE A 70 2.85 -11.72 -3.45
CA ILE A 70 2.69 -11.76 -4.91
C ILE A 70 1.37 -11.07 -5.21
N PHE A 71 1.44 -9.94 -5.87
CA PHE A 71 0.27 -9.26 -6.40
C PHE A 71 0.13 -9.62 -7.86
N SER A 72 -1.09 -9.93 -8.30
CA SER A 72 -1.42 -10.10 -9.71
C SER A 72 -2.75 -9.45 -10.06
N SER A 73 -2.93 -9.09 -11.33
CA SER A 73 -4.13 -8.39 -11.80
C SER A 73 -4.48 -8.81 -13.21
N ASP A 74 -5.78 -8.97 -13.46
CA ASP A 74 -6.36 -9.15 -14.80
C ASP A 74 -6.97 -7.84 -15.36
N GLY A 75 -6.84 -6.74 -14.63
CA GLY A 75 -7.41 -5.43 -14.96
C GLY A 75 -8.78 -5.16 -14.32
N GLU A 76 -9.50 -6.20 -13.88
CA GLU A 76 -10.76 -6.05 -13.14
C GLU A 76 -10.59 -6.32 -11.64
N TYR A 77 -9.78 -7.33 -11.32
CA TYR A 77 -9.49 -7.81 -9.98
C TYR A 77 -8.00 -7.76 -9.69
N ILE A 78 -7.68 -7.54 -8.41
CA ILE A 78 -6.35 -7.75 -7.86
C ILE A 78 -6.38 -8.98 -6.96
N LEU A 79 -5.49 -9.92 -7.25
CA LEU A 79 -5.22 -11.11 -6.45
C LEU A 79 -3.95 -10.87 -5.64
N ILE A 80 -3.99 -11.25 -4.37
CA ILE A 80 -2.88 -11.06 -3.45
C ILE A 80 -2.61 -12.37 -2.75
N GLU A 81 -1.43 -12.91 -2.99
CA GLU A 81 -0.90 -14.04 -2.24
C GLU A 81 0.11 -13.53 -1.21
N HIS A 82 -0.15 -13.78 0.08
CA HIS A 82 0.78 -13.49 1.16
C HIS A 82 1.44 -14.80 1.61
N LYS A 83 2.75 -14.88 1.39
CA LYS A 83 3.62 -15.98 1.81
C LYS A 83 4.30 -15.60 3.13
N SER A 84 3.70 -16.03 4.24
CA SER A 84 4.24 -15.80 5.59
C SER A 84 5.10 -16.99 6.01
N HIS A 85 6.28 -16.75 6.58
CA HIS A 85 7.28 -17.77 6.94
C HIS A 85 7.41 -17.98 8.46
N TYR A 86 6.83 -17.10 9.28
CA TYR A 86 6.91 -17.19 10.73
C TYR A 86 5.54 -16.95 11.39
N PRO A 87 5.13 -17.78 12.38
CA PRO A 87 5.86 -18.90 13.00
C PRO A 87 5.77 -20.22 12.23
N ILE A 88 4.88 -20.32 11.24
CA ILE A 88 4.69 -21.50 10.38
C ILE A 88 4.44 -20.97 8.98
N GLU A 89 5.04 -21.61 7.97
CA GLU A 89 4.82 -21.26 6.58
C GLU A 89 3.33 -21.37 6.23
N ARG A 90 2.74 -20.26 5.79
CA ARG A 90 1.32 -20.17 5.43
C ARG A 90 1.14 -19.29 4.21
N ILE A 91 0.19 -19.70 3.39
CA ILE A 91 -0.23 -18.96 2.20
C ILE A 91 -1.63 -18.44 2.46
N PHE A 92 -1.80 -17.12 2.38
CA PHE A 92 -3.10 -16.47 2.44
C PHE A 92 -3.41 -15.87 1.07
N ASN A 93 -4.65 -16.03 0.61
CA ASN A 93 -5.09 -15.50 -0.67
C ASN A 93 -6.22 -14.48 -0.44
N TYR A 94 -6.12 -13.34 -1.11
CA TYR A 94 -7.12 -12.29 -1.08
C TYR A 94 -7.47 -11.87 -2.50
N GLN A 95 -8.72 -11.45 -2.70
CA GLN A 95 -9.18 -10.96 -4.00
C GLN A 95 -10.05 -9.72 -3.85
N PHE A 96 -9.65 -8.62 -4.46
CA PHE A 96 -10.43 -7.37 -4.44
C PHE A 96 -10.74 -6.92 -5.86
N SER A 97 -11.78 -6.11 -6.07
CA SER A 97 -11.87 -5.34 -7.32
C SER A 97 -10.69 -4.37 -7.37
N LEU A 98 -9.98 -4.31 -8.50
CA LEU A 98 -8.83 -3.45 -8.68
C LEU A 98 -9.17 -1.99 -8.38
N LYS A 99 -10.26 -1.49 -8.97
CA LYS A 99 -10.73 -0.11 -8.76
C LYS A 99 -11.08 0.16 -7.29
N GLY A 100 -11.86 -0.71 -6.66
CA GLY A 100 -12.25 -0.53 -5.26
C GLY A 100 -11.07 -0.57 -4.29
N TYR A 101 -10.10 -1.44 -4.56
CA TYR A 101 -8.86 -1.54 -3.79
C TYR A 101 -8.01 -0.26 -3.91
N MET A 102 -7.79 0.22 -5.13
CA MET A 102 -7.02 1.44 -5.38
C MET A 102 -7.70 2.69 -4.79
N GLU A 103 -9.01 2.83 -4.94
CA GLU A 103 -9.79 3.93 -4.34
C GLU A 103 -9.68 3.92 -2.81
N ALA A 104 -9.74 2.75 -2.18
CA ALA A 104 -9.58 2.64 -0.74
C ALA A 104 -8.19 3.06 -0.27
N ILE A 105 -7.14 2.59 -0.94
CA ILE A 105 -5.76 2.99 -0.66
C ILE A 105 -5.58 4.50 -0.80
N ASP A 106 -6.07 5.11 -1.89
CA ASP A 106 -5.99 6.55 -2.13
C ASP A 106 -6.65 7.35 -1.00
N GLN A 107 -7.87 6.98 -0.63
CA GLN A 107 -8.59 7.66 0.45
C GLN A 107 -7.96 7.42 1.82
N GLY A 108 -7.43 6.21 2.06
CA GLY A 108 -6.71 5.87 3.29
C GLY A 108 -5.45 6.71 3.46
N PHE A 109 -4.66 6.86 2.39
CA PHE A 109 -3.42 7.63 2.42
C PHE A 109 -3.67 9.13 2.52
N LYS A 110 -4.68 9.68 1.82
CA LYS A 110 -5.09 11.09 2.00
C LYS A 110 -5.47 11.39 3.45
N LYS A 111 -6.32 10.55 4.05
CA LYS A 111 -6.72 10.71 5.45
C LYS A 111 -5.54 10.62 6.42
N TYR A 112 -4.59 9.75 6.12
CA TYR A 112 -3.37 9.63 6.92
C TYR A 112 -2.53 10.90 6.85
N LEU A 113 -2.31 11.46 5.65
CA LEU A 113 -1.60 12.74 5.49
C LEU A 113 -2.35 13.90 6.19
N GLU A 114 -3.66 14.01 5.99
CA GLU A 114 -4.50 15.01 6.68
C GLU A 114 -4.41 14.88 8.20
N GLN A 115 -4.37 13.65 8.73
CA GLN A 115 -4.19 13.43 10.16
C GLN A 115 -2.84 13.99 10.64
N LEU A 116 -1.74 13.68 9.94
CA LEU A 116 -0.42 14.19 10.29
C LEU A 116 -0.31 15.72 10.19
N GLU A 117 -0.98 16.33 9.21
CA GLU A 117 -1.08 17.79 9.09
C GLU A 117 -1.78 18.40 10.31
N ASN A 118 -2.92 17.81 10.72
CA ASN A 118 -3.66 18.27 11.90
C ASN A 118 -2.88 18.09 13.21
N GLU A 119 -1.99 17.09 13.27
CA GLU A 119 -1.10 16.84 14.40
C GLU A 119 0.17 17.71 14.37
N GLY A 120 0.39 18.50 13.31
CA GLY A 120 1.58 19.33 13.14
C GLY A 120 2.86 18.55 12.84
N ILE A 121 2.71 17.30 12.37
CA ILE A 121 3.81 16.39 12.02
C ILE A 121 4.18 16.55 10.53
N PHE A 122 3.22 16.91 9.68
CA PHE A 122 3.41 17.09 8.23
C PHE A 122 3.08 18.55 7.80
N PRO A 123 3.80 19.14 6.82
CA PRO A 123 4.98 18.60 6.13
C PRO A 123 6.18 18.49 7.05
N LEU A 124 7.04 17.49 6.82
CA LEU A 124 8.28 17.33 7.58
C LEU A 124 9.25 18.45 7.18
N GLU A 125 9.71 19.25 8.15
CA GLU A 125 10.59 20.39 7.87
C GLU A 125 11.97 19.97 7.32
N ASN A 126 12.41 18.74 7.61
CA ASN A 126 13.66 18.16 7.10
C ASN A 126 13.46 16.68 6.78
N HIS A 127 13.50 16.34 5.50
CA HIS A 127 13.49 14.94 5.07
C HIS A 127 14.87 14.32 5.30
N ALA A 128 14.95 13.41 6.28
CA ALA A 128 16.14 12.60 6.47
C ALA A 128 16.30 11.60 5.32
N PHE A 129 17.53 11.10 5.12
CA PHE A 129 17.72 9.93 4.27
C PHE A 129 16.84 8.78 4.80
N ALA A 130 16.12 8.09 3.92
CA ALA A 130 15.17 7.02 4.26
C ALA A 130 13.91 7.46 5.04
N ASP A 131 13.52 8.73 4.93
CA ASP A 131 12.26 9.23 5.49
C ASP A 131 11.04 8.45 4.93
N PRO A 132 10.21 7.83 5.80
CA PRO A 132 8.99 7.12 5.41
C PRO A 132 7.94 7.96 4.65
N LEU A 133 8.03 9.28 4.73
CA LEU A 133 7.23 10.26 3.97
C LEU A 133 8.11 11.23 3.18
N GLY A 134 9.29 10.77 2.78
CA GLY A 134 10.20 11.51 1.91
C GLY A 134 9.59 11.78 0.53
N GLU A 135 10.30 12.62 -0.24
CA GLU A 135 9.86 13.07 -1.56
C GLU A 135 9.50 11.92 -2.51
N ASP A 136 10.28 10.83 -2.52
CA ASP A 136 10.01 9.65 -3.36
C ASP A 136 8.66 8.99 -3.03
N VAL A 137 8.31 8.92 -1.75
CA VAL A 137 7.04 8.35 -1.27
C VAL A 137 5.88 9.23 -1.68
N LEU A 138 5.99 10.53 -1.43
CA LEU A 138 4.95 11.50 -1.77
C LEU A 138 4.73 11.58 -3.29
N ASN A 139 5.81 11.61 -4.07
CA ASN A 139 5.74 11.62 -5.53
C ASN A 139 5.09 10.34 -6.07
N ALA A 140 5.47 9.16 -5.55
CA ALA A 140 4.84 7.90 -5.91
C ALA A 140 3.34 7.90 -5.59
N PHE A 141 2.96 8.42 -4.42
CA PHE A 141 1.56 8.57 -4.03
C PHE A 141 0.80 9.52 -4.95
N TYR A 142 1.33 10.71 -5.25
CA TYR A 142 0.65 11.68 -6.10
C TYR A 142 0.48 11.18 -7.54
N ASN A 143 1.49 10.48 -8.07
CA ASN A 143 1.39 9.82 -9.38
C ASN A 143 0.26 8.79 -9.38
N PHE A 144 0.24 7.90 -8.38
CA PHE A 144 -0.83 6.91 -8.20
C PHE A 144 -2.22 7.57 -8.07
N SER A 145 -2.36 8.55 -7.19
CA SER A 145 -3.62 9.25 -6.90
C SER A 145 -4.17 9.97 -8.13
N SER A 146 -3.30 10.49 -9.00
CA SER A 146 -3.70 11.20 -10.22
C SER A 146 -4.48 10.31 -11.20
N LEU A 147 -4.19 9.01 -11.24
CA LEU A 147 -4.85 8.04 -12.13
C LEU A 147 -6.32 7.81 -11.78
N LEU A 148 -6.68 7.99 -10.51
CA LEU A 148 -8.04 7.77 -10.00
C LEU A 148 -8.92 9.00 -10.10
N LYS A 149 -8.34 10.16 -10.44
CA LYS A 149 -9.08 11.40 -10.71
C LYS A 149 -9.57 11.50 -12.16
N ALA A 150 -9.18 10.55 -13.01
CA ALA A 150 -9.50 10.48 -14.43
C ALA A 150 -10.83 9.76 -14.72
#